data_AF-A0AAD7E4E6-F1
#
_entry.id   AF-A0AAD7E4E6-F1
#
_cell.length_a   1.000
_cell.length_b   1.000
_cell.length_c   1.000
_cell.angle_alpha   90.00
_cell.angle_beta   90.00
_cell.angle_gamma   90.00
#
_symmetry.space_group_name_H-M   'P 1'
#
loop_
_entity.id
_entity.type
_entity.pdbx_description
1 polymer ?
#
loop_
_entity_poly.entity_id
_entity_poly.type
_entity_poly.pdbx_seq_one_letter_code
_entity_poly.pdbx_strand_id
1 'polypeptide(L)'
;MAPVFSTFSMDAPMRTPLAKTYPAAQTNTAPPPQTPSAPYYYSADDLSMSAFSSPTAGLPTGAEERRPKRGDDDYVRRPPNAFMLFRSCFCSSWKWRKQPQGNLNSMASQQWKALSPEKRATWEALAKEKKKEHETRHPNYKYRP
;
A
#
# COMPACT_ATOMS: atom_id res chain seq x y z
N MET A 1 -58.12 38.49 -10.33
CA MET A 1 -57.45 38.75 -9.03
C MET A 1 -56.10 38.08 -9.07
N ALA A 2 -55.03 38.85 -9.18
CA ALA A 2 -53.65 38.38 -9.03
C ALA A 2 -53.03 39.11 -7.83
N PRO A 3 -52.23 38.44 -7.01
CA PRO A 3 -51.17 39.11 -6.27
C PRO A 3 -49.82 38.82 -6.91
N VAL A 4 -49.23 39.92 -7.39
CA VAL A 4 -47.82 40.16 -7.68
C VAL A 4 -47.03 40.25 -6.36
N PHE A 5 -45.70 40.44 -6.49
CA PHE A 5 -44.63 40.52 -5.47
C PHE A 5 -43.94 39.17 -5.22
N SER A 6 -42.62 39.03 -5.27
CA SER A 6 -41.56 40.03 -5.27
C SER A 6 -40.31 39.44 -5.92
N THR A 7 -39.78 40.14 -6.93
CA THR A 7 -38.47 39.90 -7.51
C THR A 7 -37.40 40.36 -6.52
N PHE A 8 -36.70 39.42 -5.88
CA PHE A 8 -35.49 39.74 -5.14
C PHE A 8 -34.29 39.66 -6.09
N SER A 9 -33.87 40.82 -6.57
CA SER A 9 -32.58 41.04 -7.23
C SER A 9 -31.79 42.00 -6.36
N MET A 10 -30.66 41.56 -5.83
CA MET A 10 -29.59 42.48 -5.44
C MET A 10 -28.24 41.76 -5.54
N ASP A 11 -27.54 42.17 -6.59
CA ASP A 11 -26.12 42.14 -6.83
C ASP A 11 -25.31 42.52 -5.59
N ALA A 12 -24.27 41.74 -5.26
CA ALA A 12 -23.00 42.28 -4.77
C ALA A 12 -21.90 41.21 -4.73
N PRO A 13 -20.62 41.63 -4.87
CA PRO A 13 -19.57 40.78 -5.42
C PRO A 13 -18.44 40.41 -4.43
N MET A 14 -17.58 39.51 -4.89
CA MET A 14 -16.19 39.28 -4.47
C MET A 14 -15.89 38.56 -3.12
N ARG A 15 -15.18 37.44 -3.32
CA ARG A 15 -13.96 37.01 -2.61
C ARG A 15 -14.07 36.71 -1.11
N THR A 16 -14.02 35.42 -0.79
CA THR A 16 -12.86 34.87 -0.05
C THR A 16 -12.80 33.34 -0.17
N PRO A 17 -11.69 32.76 -0.66
CA PRO A 17 -11.41 31.34 -0.47
C PRO A 17 -10.96 31.11 0.98
N LEU A 18 -11.56 30.15 1.67
CA LEU A 18 -11.02 29.64 2.93
C LEU A 18 -9.73 28.88 2.61
N ALA A 19 -8.61 29.60 2.59
CA ALA A 19 -7.28 29.02 2.52
C ALA A 19 -7.12 28.06 3.71
N LYS A 20 -7.08 26.75 3.42
CA LYS A 20 -6.50 25.79 4.36
C LYS A 20 -5.03 26.16 4.46
N THR A 21 -4.67 26.84 5.53
CA THR A 21 -3.30 27.07 5.95
C THR A 21 -2.67 25.71 6.21
N TYR A 22 -1.99 25.17 5.21
CA TYR A 22 -1.03 24.09 5.41
C TYR A 22 0.19 24.71 6.08
N PRO A 23 0.67 24.21 7.22
CA PRO A 23 1.95 24.64 7.73
C PRO A 23 3.02 24.27 6.69
N ALA A 24 3.80 25.27 6.29
CA ALA A 24 4.96 25.10 5.43
C ALA A 24 5.88 24.04 6.05
N ALA A 25 6.05 22.91 5.36
CA ALA A 25 7.15 21.99 5.63
C ALA A 25 8.44 22.73 5.27
N GLN A 26 9.09 23.30 6.28
CA GLN A 26 10.45 23.78 6.19
C GLN A 26 11.34 22.55 5.98
N THR A 27 11.69 22.23 4.74
CA THR A 27 12.82 21.35 4.47
C THR A 27 14.08 22.16 4.72
N ASN A 28 14.45 22.31 5.99
CA ASN A 28 15.80 22.66 6.36
C ASN A 28 16.70 21.51 5.87
N THR A 29 17.43 21.79 4.78
CA THR A 29 18.55 20.98 4.31
C THR A 29 19.57 20.87 5.42
N ALA A 30 19.52 19.77 6.17
CA ALA A 30 20.57 19.43 7.12
C ALA A 30 21.83 19.02 6.31
N PRO A 31 23.02 19.60 6.59
CA PRO A 31 24.26 19.09 6.05
C PRO A 31 24.57 17.69 6.63
N PRO A 32 25.34 16.84 5.92
CA PRO A 32 25.69 15.50 6.39
C PRO A 32 26.49 15.59 7.71
N PRO A 33 26.34 14.62 8.62
CA PRO A 33 27.13 14.59 9.85
C PRO A 33 28.61 14.42 9.49
N GLN A 34 29.39 15.47 9.78
CA GLN A 34 30.84 15.42 9.77
C GLN A 34 31.30 14.51 10.90
N THR A 35 32.01 13.44 10.54
CA THR A 35 32.69 12.54 11.47
C THR A 35 33.79 13.31 12.20
N PRO A 36 33.84 13.33 13.54
CA PRO A 36 35.05 13.73 14.23
C PRO A 36 36.11 12.63 14.09
N SER A 37 37.12 12.91 13.27
CA SER A 37 38.42 12.25 13.34
C SER A 37 39.08 12.67 14.65
N ALA A 38 39.29 11.72 15.57
CA ALA A 38 40.19 11.91 16.69
C ALA A 38 41.07 10.66 16.89
N PRO A 39 42.33 10.87 17.34
CA PRO A 39 43.45 9.98 17.08
C PRO A 39 43.73 9.01 18.24
N TYR A 40 44.35 7.87 17.91
CA TYR A 40 45.28 7.06 18.73
C TYR A 40 44.96 6.82 20.22
N TYR A 41 44.52 5.61 20.57
CA TYR A 41 45.31 4.60 21.30
C TYR A 41 44.47 3.32 21.44
N TYR A 42 44.81 2.27 20.69
CA TYR A 42 44.27 0.94 20.98
C TYR A 42 45.14 0.34 22.07
N SER A 43 44.82 0.63 23.33
CA SER A 43 45.36 -0.13 24.45
C SER A 43 44.65 -1.47 24.46
N ALA A 44 45.33 -2.48 23.91
CA ALA A 44 44.97 -3.87 24.07
C ALA A 44 45.15 -4.22 25.55
N ASP A 45 44.06 -4.32 26.29
CA ASP A 45 43.85 -5.34 27.31
C ASP A 45 42.42 -5.21 27.87
N ASP A 46 41.80 -6.37 28.06
CA ASP A 46 40.52 -6.58 28.74
C ASP A 46 39.23 -6.28 27.95
N LEU A 47 38.79 -7.27 27.16
CA LEU A 47 37.55 -8.03 27.46
C LEU A 47 37.31 -9.10 26.38
N SER A 48 37.86 -10.28 26.68
CA SER A 48 37.28 -11.62 26.48
C SER A 48 36.31 -11.83 25.30
N MET A 49 36.83 -12.52 24.29
CA MET A 49 36.05 -13.33 23.35
C MET A 49 35.03 -14.21 24.08
N SER A 50 33.75 -13.88 23.97
CA SER A 50 32.69 -14.90 24.08
C SER A 50 32.18 -15.22 22.68
N ALA A 51 32.78 -16.24 22.10
CA ALA A 51 32.23 -16.98 21.00
C ALA A 51 30.84 -17.50 21.42
N PHE A 52 29.78 -16.86 20.93
CA PHE A 52 28.50 -17.56 20.81
C PHE A 52 28.61 -18.50 19.62
N SER A 53 29.20 -19.65 19.90
CA SER A 53 29.03 -20.89 19.17
C SER A 53 27.57 -20.98 18.70
N SER A 54 27.35 -21.06 17.40
CA SER A 54 26.11 -21.61 16.87
C SER A 54 25.96 -23.03 17.43
N PRO A 55 24.95 -23.32 18.26
CA PRO A 55 24.73 -24.70 18.68
C PRO A 55 24.05 -25.42 17.51
N THR A 56 24.85 -26.34 16.95
CA THR A 56 24.49 -27.68 16.50
C THR A 56 23.00 -28.06 16.39
N ALA A 57 22.74 -28.80 15.31
CA ALA A 57 21.61 -29.69 15.09
C ALA A 57 20.90 -30.15 16.39
N GLY A 58 19.63 -29.77 16.51
CA GLY A 58 18.69 -30.23 17.52
C GLY A 58 17.30 -30.42 16.90
N LEU A 59 16.84 -31.67 16.94
CA LEU A 59 15.54 -32.28 16.67
C LEU A 59 14.34 -31.42 16.17
N PRO A 60 13.55 -31.93 15.19
CA PRO A 60 12.27 -31.36 14.80
C PRO A 60 11.17 -31.76 15.79
N THR A 61 11.00 -30.97 16.85
CA THR A 61 9.81 -31.06 17.73
C THR A 61 9.18 -29.69 17.83
N GLY A 62 8.20 -29.48 16.98
CA GLY A 62 7.48 -28.23 16.86
C GLY A 62 6.88 -28.15 15.46
N ALA A 63 5.74 -28.82 15.28
CA ALA A 63 4.88 -28.68 14.11
C ALA A 63 4.27 -27.27 14.05
N GLU A 64 5.09 -26.22 14.03
CA GLU A 64 4.69 -24.98 13.39
C GLU A 64 4.73 -25.26 11.89
N GLU A 65 3.56 -25.62 11.38
CA GLU A 65 3.22 -25.73 9.98
C GLU A 65 3.89 -24.58 9.20
N ARG A 66 4.99 -24.93 8.51
CA ARG A 66 5.74 -23.98 7.69
C ARG A 66 4.75 -23.33 6.73
N ARG A 67 4.79 -21.99 6.66
CA ARG A 67 3.92 -21.23 5.74
C ARG A 67 4.09 -21.83 4.34
N PRO A 68 3.00 -22.30 3.70
CA PRO A 68 3.06 -22.70 2.31
C PRO A 68 3.63 -21.52 1.51
N LYS A 69 4.79 -21.72 0.90
CA LYS A 69 5.41 -20.76 -0.01
C LYS A 69 4.81 -20.94 -1.38
N ARG A 70 4.95 -19.91 -2.23
CA ARG A 70 4.60 -20.03 -3.65
C ARG A 70 5.38 -21.22 -4.23
N GLY A 71 4.69 -22.32 -4.52
CA GLY A 71 5.28 -23.57 -5.03
C GLY A 71 4.91 -24.80 -4.21
N ASP A 72 4.41 -24.65 -2.98
CA ASP A 72 3.95 -25.77 -2.16
C ASP A 72 2.52 -26.17 -2.56
N ASP A 73 2.20 -27.47 -2.50
CA ASP A 73 0.87 -28.00 -2.87
C ASP A 73 -0.27 -27.39 -2.02
N ASP A 74 0.00 -27.05 -0.76
CA ASP A 74 -0.97 -26.41 0.15
C ASP A 74 -1.06 -24.88 -0.01
N TYR A 75 -0.34 -24.27 -0.97
CA TYR A 75 -0.34 -22.81 -1.13
C TYR A 75 -1.61 -22.28 -1.82
N VAL A 76 -2.53 -21.78 -1.00
CA VAL A 76 -3.75 -21.11 -1.47
C VAL A 76 -3.52 -19.61 -1.64
N ARG A 77 -3.63 -19.11 -2.88
CA ARG A 77 -3.49 -17.68 -3.20
C ARG A 77 -4.67 -16.88 -2.67
N ARG A 78 -4.38 -15.66 -2.18
CA ARG A 78 -5.40 -14.70 -1.72
C ARG A 78 -6.39 -14.39 -2.86
N PRO A 79 -7.71 -14.28 -2.58
CA PRO A 79 -8.66 -13.83 -3.57
C PRO A 79 -8.34 -12.38 -4.00
N PRO A 80 -8.48 -12.03 -5.29
CA PRO A 80 -8.20 -10.68 -5.78
C PRO A 80 -9.28 -9.71 -5.29
N ASN A 81 -8.86 -8.55 -4.76
CA ASN A 81 -9.79 -7.45 -4.46
C ASN A 81 -10.18 -6.68 -5.74
N ALA A 82 -11.10 -5.72 -5.61
CA ALA A 82 -11.61 -4.94 -6.74
C ALA A 82 -10.52 -4.19 -7.51
N PHE A 83 -9.58 -3.56 -6.79
CA PHE A 83 -8.45 -2.87 -7.40
C PHE A 83 -7.50 -3.82 -8.15
N MET A 84 -7.26 -5.02 -7.63
CA MET A 84 -6.40 -6.03 -8.27
C MET A 84 -7.02 -6.55 -9.57
N LEU A 85 -8.35 -6.70 -9.61
CA LEU A 85 -9.07 -7.03 -10.85
C LEU A 85 -8.94 -5.90 -11.87
N PHE A 86 -9.21 -4.66 -11.45
CA PHE A 86 -9.07 -3.48 -12.30
C PHE A 86 -7.64 -3.34 -12.84
N ARG A 87 -6.62 -3.46 -11.99
CA ARG A 87 -5.21 -3.36 -12.40
C ARG A 87 -4.84 -4.43 -13.41
N SER A 88 -5.32 -5.66 -13.23
CA SER A 88 -5.08 -6.75 -14.19
C SER A 88 -5.67 -6.41 -15.56
N CYS A 89 -6.89 -5.88 -15.59
CA CYS A 89 -7.52 -5.39 -16.81
C CYS A 89 -6.76 -4.19 -17.41
N PHE A 90 -6.35 -3.24 -16.57
CA PHE A 90 -5.63 -2.04 -16.99
C PHE A 90 -4.30 -2.40 -17.65
N CYS A 91 -3.47 -3.24 -17.01
CA CYS A 91 -2.16 -3.65 -17.49
C CYS A 91 -2.21 -4.62 -18.69
N SER A 92 -3.36 -5.21 -19.01
CA SER A 92 -3.51 -6.13 -20.16
C SER A 92 -3.31 -5.42 -21.51
N SER A 93 -3.55 -4.11 -21.57
CA SER A 93 -3.37 -3.33 -22.80
C SER A 93 -1.89 -3.24 -23.23
N TRP A 94 -1.61 -3.44 -24.52
CA TRP A 94 -0.25 -3.41 -25.10
C TRP A 94 0.56 -2.16 -24.72
N LYS A 95 -0.12 -1.02 -24.59
CA LYS A 95 0.47 0.27 -24.21
C LYS A 95 1.25 0.24 -22.88
N TRP A 96 0.93 -0.71 -21.99
CA TRP A 96 1.54 -0.82 -20.67
C TRP A 96 2.64 -1.86 -20.56
N ARG A 97 2.81 -2.74 -21.56
CA ARG A 97 3.76 -3.87 -21.47
C ARG A 97 5.22 -3.44 -21.39
N LYS A 98 5.56 -2.25 -21.88
CA LYS A 98 6.92 -1.69 -21.86
C LYS A 98 7.17 -0.71 -20.70
N GLN A 99 6.15 -0.40 -19.90
CA GLN A 99 6.29 0.56 -18.81
C GLN A 99 6.81 -0.10 -17.53
N PRO A 100 7.66 0.59 -16.75
CA PRO A 100 8.12 0.09 -15.46
C PRO A 100 6.94 -0.21 -14.52
N GLN A 101 7.03 -1.32 -13.77
CA GLN A 101 5.94 -1.77 -12.91
C GLN A 101 5.57 -0.76 -11.82
N GLY A 102 6.53 0.03 -11.34
CA GLY A 102 6.30 1.12 -10.39
C GLY A 102 5.40 2.22 -10.98
N ASN A 103 5.68 2.66 -12.20
CA ASN A 103 4.89 3.68 -12.91
C ASN A 103 3.46 3.17 -13.16
N LEU A 104 3.33 1.92 -13.59
CA LEU A 104 2.02 1.29 -13.79
C LEU A 104 1.16 1.26 -12.52
N ASN A 105 1.76 0.96 -11.37
CA ASN A 105 1.03 0.95 -10.11
C ASN A 105 0.55 2.34 -9.70
N SER A 106 1.40 3.35 -9.91
CA SER A 106 1.06 4.75 -9.63
C SER A 106 -0.08 5.23 -10.52
N MET A 107 -0.01 4.98 -11.83
CA MET A 107 -1.05 5.34 -12.79
C MET A 107 -2.37 4.60 -12.56
N ALA A 108 -2.31 3.29 -12.29
CA ALA A 108 -3.50 2.50 -11.99
C ALA A 108 -4.19 3.00 -10.71
N SER A 109 -3.42 3.38 -9.69
CA SER A 109 -3.96 3.94 -8.44
C SER A 109 -4.64 5.29 -8.68
N GLN A 110 -4.07 6.16 -9.52
CA GLN A 110 -4.69 7.42 -9.92
C GLN A 110 -5.99 7.18 -10.69
N GLN A 111 -5.97 6.30 -11.68
CA GLN A 111 -7.17 5.98 -12.46
C GLN A 111 -8.27 5.32 -11.63
N TRP A 112 -7.90 4.45 -10.68
CA TRP A 112 -8.86 3.86 -9.77
C TRP A 112 -9.59 4.91 -8.91
N LYS A 113 -8.88 5.95 -8.47
CA LYS A 113 -9.47 7.07 -7.74
C LYS A 113 -10.35 7.94 -8.64
N ALA A 114 -10.00 8.08 -9.92
CA ALA A 114 -10.74 8.85 -10.90
C ALA A 114 -11.98 8.13 -11.49
N LEU A 115 -12.09 6.81 -11.32
CA LEU A 115 -13.26 6.04 -11.77
C LEU A 115 -14.55 6.53 -11.10
N SER A 116 -15.63 6.55 -11.86
CA SER A 116 -16.97 6.80 -11.33
C SER A 116 -17.36 5.72 -10.31
N PRO A 117 -18.20 6.08 -9.31
CA PRO A 117 -18.62 5.14 -8.27
C PRO A 117 -19.34 3.91 -8.84
N GLU A 118 -20.12 4.07 -9.92
CA GLU A 118 -20.79 2.96 -10.61
C GLU A 118 -19.82 1.92 -11.18
N LYS A 119 -18.74 2.40 -11.83
CA LYS A 119 -17.72 1.50 -12.38
C LYS A 119 -16.96 0.81 -11.26
N ARG A 120 -16.64 1.52 -10.17
CA ARG A 120 -16.02 0.92 -8.98
C ARG A 120 -16.91 -0.14 -8.34
N ALA A 121 -18.21 0.13 -8.21
CA ALA A 121 -19.19 -0.82 -7.69
C ALA A 121 -19.24 -2.12 -8.52
N THR A 122 -19.08 -2.02 -9.84
CA THR A 122 -19.01 -3.21 -10.71
C THR A 122 -17.80 -4.08 -10.35
N TRP A 123 -16.62 -3.48 -10.15
CA TRP A 123 -15.41 -4.21 -9.74
C TRP A 123 -15.50 -4.76 -8.33
N GLU A 124 -16.17 -4.05 -7.41
CA GLU A 124 -16.42 -4.50 -6.05
C GLU A 124 -17.37 -5.70 -6.01
N ALA A 125 -18.41 -5.71 -6.85
CA ALA A 125 -19.30 -6.85 -7.02
C ALA A 125 -18.53 -8.10 -7.51
N LEU A 126 -17.67 -7.94 -8.53
CA LEU A 126 -16.82 -9.02 -9.04
C LEU A 126 -15.83 -9.52 -7.98
N ALA A 127 -15.24 -8.63 -7.20
CA ALA A 127 -14.35 -9.01 -6.11
C ALA A 127 -15.08 -9.78 -5.00
N LYS A 128 -16.32 -9.38 -4.69
CA LYS A 128 -17.17 -10.07 -3.73
C LYS A 128 -17.52 -11.48 -4.20
N GLU A 129 -17.84 -11.64 -5.48
CA GLU A 129 -18.07 -12.95 -6.10
C GLU A 129 -16.83 -13.83 -6.02
N LYS A 130 -15.65 -13.29 -6.41
CA LYS A 130 -14.39 -14.04 -6.34
C LYS A 130 -13.99 -14.42 -4.92
N LYS A 131 -14.27 -13.57 -3.94
CA LYS A 131 -14.08 -13.89 -2.53
C LYS A 131 -15.00 -15.04 -2.10
N LYS A 132 -16.28 -14.99 -2.46
CA LYS A 132 -17.25 -16.06 -2.15
C LYS A 132 -16.87 -17.39 -2.82
N GLU A 133 -16.47 -17.37 -4.08
CA GLU A 133 -15.98 -18.54 -4.82
C GLU A 133 -14.78 -19.16 -4.11
N HIS A 134 -13.84 -18.32 -3.65
CA HIS A 134 -12.66 -18.74 -2.93
C HIS A 134 -12.98 -19.36 -1.57
N GLU A 135 -13.88 -18.75 -0.79
CA GLU A 135 -14.34 -19.28 0.50
C GLU A 135 -15.04 -20.63 0.34
N THR A 136 -15.81 -20.79 -0.74
CA THR A 136 -16.51 -22.06 -1.05
C THR A 136 -15.52 -23.15 -1.44
N ARG A 137 -14.50 -22.82 -2.25
CA ARG A 137 -13.47 -23.79 -2.71
C ARG A 137 -12.45 -24.12 -1.61
N HIS A 138 -12.17 -23.16 -0.73
CA HIS A 138 -11.17 -23.28 0.32
C HIS A 138 -11.78 -22.92 1.68
N PRO A 139 -12.68 -23.76 2.23
CA PRO A 139 -13.33 -23.48 3.51
C PRO A 139 -12.35 -23.38 4.69
N ASN A 140 -11.19 -24.04 4.59
CA ASN A 140 -10.12 -23.99 5.59
C ASN A 140 -9.13 -22.84 5.38
N TYR A 141 -9.33 -21.98 4.37
CA TYR A 141 -8.42 -20.87 4.11
C TYR A 141 -8.46 -19.84 5.25
N LYS A 142 -7.29 -19.56 5.85
CA LYS A 142 -7.14 -18.53 6.87
C LYS A 142 -6.04 -17.55 6.47
N TYR A 143 -6.36 -16.26 6.47
CA TYR A 143 -5.38 -15.21 6.21
C TYR A 143 -4.33 -15.15 7.33
N ARG A 144 -3.07 -15.39 6.98
CA ARG A 144 -1.90 -15.22 7.85
C ARG A 144 -1.02 -14.10 7.25
N PRO A 145 -1.04 -12.87 7.80
CA PRO A 145 -0.28 -11.74 7.27
C PRO A 145 1.24 -11.94 7.29
#